data_AF-A0A967N7W8-F1
#
_entry.id   AF-A0A967N7W8-F1
#
_cell.length_a   1.000
_cell.length_b   1.000
_cell.length_c   1.000
_cell.angle_alpha   90.00
_cell.angle_beta   90.00
_cell.angle_gamma   90.00
#
_symmetry.space_group_name_H-M   'P 1'
#
loop_
_entity.id
_entity.type
_entity.pdbx_description
1 polymer ?
#
loop_
_entity_poly.entity_id
_entity_poly.type
_entity_poly.pdbx_seq_one_letter_code
_entity_poly.pdbx_strand_id
1 'polypeptide(L)'
;TRREGIGLRPRYDNDLIPFYSRRIGLTGNGRPVPITGGMRLTGRAGGFDVGALGIRTEGEDALPTSHYGVVRLKRGIFSGSEVGGIVMTRVAEEGGGDD
;
A
#
# COMPACT_ATOMS: atom_id res chain seq x y z
N THR A 1 35.88 2.44 22.14
CA THR A 1 35.37 3.23 21.00
C THR A 1 33.91 2.85 20.83
N ARG A 2 32.99 3.78 21.14
CA ARG A 2 31.54 3.56 21.17
C ARG A 2 30.96 4.40 20.04
N ARG A 3 30.46 3.77 18.97
CA ARG A 3 29.77 4.49 17.89
C ARG A 3 28.32 4.67 18.30
N GLU A 4 27.99 5.91 18.63
CA GLU A 4 26.62 6.39 18.81
C GLU A 4 25.87 6.15 17.49
N GLY A 5 24.99 5.14 17.48
CA GLY A 5 24.00 4.95 16.43
C GLY A 5 22.97 6.05 16.57
N ILE A 6 23.07 7.07 15.70
CA ILE A 6 22.11 8.17 15.63
C ILE A 6 20.77 7.60 15.16
N GLY A 7 19.95 7.19 16.12
CA GLY A 7 18.55 6.87 15.91
C GLY A 7 17.81 8.17 15.61
N LEU A 8 17.66 8.48 14.32
CA LEU A 8 16.77 9.54 13.86
C LEU A 8 15.33 9.10 14.18
N ARG A 9 14.83 9.51 15.35
CA ARG A 9 13.39 9.48 15.63
C ARG A 9 12.73 10.44 14.63
N PRO A 10 11.80 9.99 13.77
CA PRO A 10 11.07 10.91 12.91
C PRO A 10 10.27 11.84 13.83
N ARG A 11 10.56 13.14 13.80
CA ARG A 11 9.65 14.14 14.33
C ARG A 11 8.43 14.12 13.42
N TYR A 12 7.34 13.55 13.92
CA TYR A 12 6.01 13.79 13.39
C TYR A 12 5.64 15.23 13.76
N ASP A 13 6.09 16.19 12.97
CA ASP A 13 5.47 17.51 12.96
C ASP A 13 4.13 17.35 12.24
N ASN A 14 3.06 17.49 13.02
CA ASN A 14 1.68 17.35 12.62
C ASN A 14 1.22 18.55 11.77
N ASP A 15 1.60 18.63 10.50
CA ASP A 15 0.84 19.45 9.56
C ASP A 15 1.01 18.97 8.11
N LEU A 16 -0.10 18.92 7.37
CA LEU A 16 -0.36 18.21 6.10
C LEU A 16 -0.57 16.68 6.24
N ILE A 17 -1.84 16.31 6.47
CA ILE A 17 -2.38 14.96 6.21
C ILE A 17 -3.09 14.98 4.84
N PRO A 18 -2.41 14.73 3.71
CA PRO A 18 -3.03 14.73 2.39
C PRO A 18 -3.87 13.47 2.10
N PHE A 19 -4.02 12.54 3.06
CA PHE A 19 -4.69 11.26 2.82
C PHE A 19 -5.68 10.90 3.93
N TYR A 20 -6.98 10.95 3.61
CA TYR A 20 -8.05 10.38 4.44
C TYR A 20 -8.09 8.86 4.23
N SER A 21 -7.52 8.08 5.16
CA SER A 21 -7.51 6.60 5.09
C SER A 21 -8.87 5.93 5.34
N ARG A 22 -9.91 6.69 5.71
CA ARG A 22 -11.23 6.18 6.13
C ARG A 22 -12.12 5.62 5.02
N ARG A 23 -11.61 5.34 3.82
CA ARG A 23 -12.39 4.78 2.69
C ARG A 23 -11.85 3.48 2.11
N ILE A 24 -10.67 3.04 2.55
CA ILE A 24 -10.12 1.78 2.04
C ILE A 24 -10.80 0.65 2.81
N GLY A 25 -11.59 -0.15 2.09
CA GLY A 25 -12.35 -1.25 2.66
C GLY A 25 -13.74 -0.87 3.15
N LEU A 26 -14.32 0.26 2.72
CA LEU A 26 -15.74 0.57 2.99
C LEU A 26 -16.54 0.64 1.68
N THR A 27 -17.77 0.13 1.66
CA THR A 27 -18.76 0.42 0.59
C THR A 27 -19.04 1.93 0.52
N GLY A 28 -19.74 2.41 -0.52
CA GLY A 28 -20.22 3.80 -0.59
C GLY A 28 -21.05 4.23 0.64
N ASN A 29 -21.51 3.26 1.43
CA ASN A 29 -22.33 3.40 2.63
C ASN A 29 -21.54 3.12 3.93
N GLY A 30 -20.21 2.93 3.87
CA GLY A 30 -19.41 2.73 5.07
C GLY A 30 -19.36 1.29 5.61
N ARG A 31 -19.77 0.26 4.85
CA ARG A 31 -19.69 -1.15 5.31
C ARG A 31 -18.33 -1.77 4.99
N PRO A 32 -17.68 -2.45 5.96
CA PRO A 32 -16.39 -3.09 5.74
C PRO A 32 -16.47 -4.16 4.63
N VAL A 33 -15.63 -4.08 3.60
CA VAL A 33 -15.50 -5.13 2.58
C VAL A 33 -14.54 -6.19 3.13
N PRO A 34 -14.97 -7.45 3.30
CA PRO A 34 -14.11 -8.50 3.82
C PRO A 34 -12.85 -8.68 2.95
N ILE A 35 -11.68 -8.66 3.60
CA ILE A 35 -10.40 -8.98 2.95
C ILE A 35 -10.22 -10.49 3.06
N THR A 36 -10.34 -11.20 1.93
CA THR A 36 -10.15 -12.66 1.89
C THR A 36 -8.69 -13.04 2.10
N GLY A 37 -7.75 -12.16 1.73
CA GLY A 37 -6.34 -12.38 1.97
C GLY A 37 -5.43 -11.39 1.27
N GLY A 38 -4.13 -11.52 1.49
CA GLY A 38 -3.15 -10.69 0.83
C GLY A 38 -1.70 -11.09 1.13
N MET A 39 -0.79 -10.57 0.32
CA MET A 39 0.64 -10.76 0.47
C MET A 39 1.38 -9.44 0.44
N ARG A 40 2.43 -9.34 1.26
CA ARG A 40 3.34 -8.19 1.28
C ARG A 40 4.76 -8.68 1.20
N LEU A 41 5.50 -8.14 0.23
CA LEU A 41 6.92 -8.38 0.06
C LEU A 41 7.66 -7.05 0.16
N THR A 42 8.75 -7.04 0.90
CA THR A 42 9.62 -5.87 1.02
C THR A 42 11.06 -6.32 1.08
N GLY A 43 11.95 -5.57 0.43
CA GLY A 43 13.37 -5.88 0.46
C GLY A 43 14.20 -4.76 -0.12
N ARG A 44 15.51 -4.96 -0.08
CA ARG A 44 16.49 -4.04 -0.66
C ARG A 44 17.41 -4.81 -1.59
N ALA A 45 17.57 -4.32 -2.81
CA ALA A 45 18.42 -4.92 -3.82
C ALA A 45 19.16 -3.83 -4.61
N GLY A 46 20.49 -3.95 -4.73
CA GLY A 46 21.30 -3.04 -5.56
C GLY A 46 21.21 -1.55 -5.19
N GLY A 47 20.97 -1.22 -3.92
CA GLY A 47 20.76 0.16 -3.46
C GLY A 47 19.35 0.70 -3.69
N PHE A 48 18.43 -0.15 -4.16
CA PHE A 48 17.01 0.15 -4.28
C PHE A 48 16.21 -0.52 -3.15
N ASP A 49 15.27 0.20 -2.57
CA ASP A 49 14.20 -0.34 -1.72
C ASP A 49 13.01 -0.70 -2.60
N VAL A 50 12.59 -1.96 -2.53
CA VAL A 50 11.48 -2.52 -3.31
C VAL A 50 10.38 -2.95 -2.37
N GLY A 51 9.12 -2.74 -2.76
CA GLY A 51 7.98 -3.32 -2.09
C GLY A 51 6.88 -3.71 -3.05
N ALA A 52 6.20 -4.81 -2.75
CA ALA A 52 5.00 -5.24 -3.44
C ALA A 52 3.92 -5.58 -2.42
N LEU A 53 2.68 -5.25 -2.73
CA LEU A 53 1.48 -5.56 -1.94
C LEU A 53 0.41 -6.07 -2.90
N GLY A 54 -0.19 -7.22 -2.57
CA GLY A 54 -1.36 -7.75 -3.24
C GLY A 54 -2.45 -8.00 -2.21
N ILE A 55 -3.65 -7.47 -2.41
CA ILE A 55 -4.80 -7.69 -1.54
C ILE A 55 -5.97 -8.18 -2.37
N ARG A 56 -6.65 -9.23 -1.90
CA ARG A 56 -7.91 -9.71 -2.44
C ARG A 56 -9.02 -9.44 -1.46
N THR A 57 -10.08 -8.80 -1.94
CA THR A 57 -11.31 -8.59 -1.17
C THR A 57 -12.43 -9.43 -1.76
N GLU A 58 -13.25 -9.99 -0.90
CA GLU A 58 -14.46 -10.70 -1.30
C GLU A 58 -15.49 -9.70 -1.82
N GLY A 59 -16.32 -10.13 -2.77
CA GLY A 59 -17.51 -9.38 -3.13
C GLY A 59 -18.55 -9.50 -2.02
N GLU A 60 -19.16 -8.39 -1.61
CA GLU A 60 -20.25 -8.40 -0.63
C GLU A 60 -21.40 -7.53 -1.15
N ASP A 61 -22.62 -8.07 -1.13
CA ASP A 61 -23.83 -7.48 -1.72
C ASP A 61 -23.65 -7.09 -3.19
N ALA A 62 -23.62 -5.79 -3.49
CA ALA A 62 -23.49 -5.24 -4.85
C ALA A 62 -22.03 -4.96 -5.26
N LEU A 63 -21.04 -5.36 -4.45
CA LEU A 63 -19.62 -5.17 -4.76
C LEU A 63 -19.01 -6.42 -5.38
N PRO A 64 -18.35 -6.31 -6.55
CA PRO A 64 -17.59 -7.41 -7.12
C PRO A 64 -16.32 -7.69 -6.30
N THR A 65 -15.91 -8.97 -6.29
CA THR A 65 -14.60 -9.40 -5.80
C THR A 65 -13.52 -8.55 -6.47
N SER A 66 -12.56 -8.05 -5.70
CA SER A 66 -11.57 -7.09 -6.22
C SER A 66 -10.15 -7.48 -5.82
N HIS A 67 -9.22 -7.31 -6.75
CA HIS A 67 -7.78 -7.47 -6.54
C HIS A 67 -7.10 -6.11 -6.61
N TYR A 68 -6.32 -5.81 -5.58
CA TYR A 68 -5.52 -4.60 -5.48
C TYR A 68 -4.05 -4.97 -5.52
N GLY A 69 -3.29 -4.31 -6.39
CA GLY A 69 -1.85 -4.49 -6.51
C GLY A 69 -1.12 -3.17 -6.34
N VAL A 70 -0.06 -3.16 -5.55
CA VAL A 70 0.84 -2.00 -5.40
C VAL A 70 2.27 -2.47 -5.53
N VAL A 71 3.05 -1.79 -6.35
CA VAL A 71 4.50 -1.96 -6.45
C VAL A 71 5.16 -0.62 -6.20
N ARG A 72 6.20 -0.59 -5.36
CA ARG A 72 7.01 0.59 -5.10
C ARG A 72 8.49 0.29 -5.30
N LEU A 73 9.20 1.26 -5.85
CA LEU A 73 10.64 1.24 -6.02
C LEU A 73 11.21 2.58 -5.57
N LYS A 74 12.26 2.58 -4.76
CA LYS A 74 12.92 3.78 -4.25
C LYS A 74 14.43 3.61 -4.24
N ARG A 75 15.18 4.68 -4.48
CA ARG A 75 16.65 4.73 -4.37
C ARG A 75 17.11 6.01 -3.69
N GLY A 76 18.08 5.88 -2.79
CA GLY A 76 18.82 7.02 -2.26
C GLY A 76 19.80 7.55 -3.31
N ILE A 77 19.74 8.87 -3.58
CA ILE A 77 20.61 9.55 -4.57
C ILE A 77 21.67 10.45 -3.92
N PHE A 78 21.40 10.97 -2.71
CA PHE A 78 22.33 11.83 -1.96
C PHE A 78 22.28 11.50 -0.45
N SER A 79 23.05 12.23 0.37
CA SER A 79 23.17 12.04 1.83
C SER A 79 21.87 12.22 2.65
N GLY A 80 20.73 12.46 1.99
CA GLY A 80 19.41 12.56 2.63
C GLY A 80 18.24 12.63 1.65
N SER A 81 18.44 12.27 0.38
CA SER A 81 17.41 12.40 -0.66
C SER A 81 17.11 11.05 -1.31
N GLU A 82 15.84 10.81 -1.54
CA GLU A 82 15.32 9.55 -2.08
C GLU A 82 14.42 9.86 -3.27
N VAL A 83 14.60 9.12 -4.36
CA VAL A 83 13.78 9.21 -5.56
C VAL A 83 13.19 7.84 -5.86
N GLY A 84 11.96 7.79 -6.33
CA GLY A 84 11.26 6.53 -6.55
C GLY A 84 9.91 6.70 -7.21
N GLY A 85 9.25 5.58 -7.47
CA GLY A 85 7.93 5.52 -8.07
C GLY A 85 7.06 4.47 -7.41
N ILE A 86 5.75 4.66 -7.52
CA ILE A 86 4.73 3.72 -7.06
C ILE A 86 3.75 3.49 -8.22
N VAL A 87 3.43 2.22 -8.47
CA VAL A 87 2.39 1.81 -9.40
C VAL A 87 1.30 1.11 -8.61
N MET A 88 0.05 1.48 -8.87
CA MET A 88 -1.13 0.93 -8.21
C MET A 88 -2.08 0.42 -9.28
N THR A 89 -2.65 -0.75 -9.07
CA THR A 89 -3.65 -1.36 -9.94
C THR A 89 -4.83 -1.87 -9.12
N ARG A 90 -6.01 -1.84 -9.73
CA ARG A 90 -7.24 -2.44 -9.22
C ARG A 90 -7.93 -3.16 -10.36
N VAL A 91 -8.25 -4.42 -10.15
CA VAL A 91 -9.06 -5.23 -11.06
C VAL A 91 -10.29 -5.70 -10.29
N ALA A 92 -11.48 -5.34 -10.78
CA ALA A 92 -12.73 -5.87 -10.27
C ALA A 92 -13.10 -7.10 -11.09
N GLU A 93 -13.35 -8.21 -10.44
CA GLU A 93 -13.94 -9.41 -11.03
C GLU A 93 -15.46 -9.21 -11.00
N GLU A 94 -16.03 -8.67 -12.07
CA GLU A 94 -17.48 -8.67 -12.25
C GLU A 94 -17.93 -10.12 -12.30
N GLY A 95 -18.69 -10.56 -11.28
CA GLY A 95 -19.26 -11.90 -11.27
C GLY A 95 -20.14 -12.06 -12.50
N GLY A 96 -19.75 -12.96 -13.42
CA GLY A 96 -20.61 -13.37 -14.52
C GLY A 96 -21.88 -13.94 -13.92
N GLY A 97 -22.99 -13.20 -14.09
CA GLY A 97 -24.32 -13.76 -13.98
C GLY A 97 -24.57 -14.60 -15.23
N ASP A 98 -24.21 -15.88 -15.16
CA ASP A 98 -24.82 -16.91 -16.01
C ASP A 98 -26.15 -17.34 -15.34
N ASP A 99 -27.14 -17.64 -16.17
CA ASP A 99 -28.59 -17.61 -15.95
C ASP A 99 -29.20 -18.52 -14.87
#